data_AF-A0A538P6Z7-F1
#
_entry.id   AF-A0A538P6Z7-F1
#
_cell.length_a   1.000
_cell.length_b   1.000
_cell.length_c   1.000
_cell.angle_alpha   90.00
_cell.angle_beta   90.00
_cell.angle_gamma   90.00
#
_symmetry.space_group_name_H-M   'P 1'
#
loop_
_entity.id
_entity.type
_entity.pdbx_description
1 polymer ?
#
loop_
_entity_poly.entity_id
_entity_poly.type
_entity_poly.pdbx_seq_one_letter_code
_entity_poly.pdbx_strand_id
1 'polypeptide(L)'
;YPREGILLLRGKAKKGVAVVSGVVIPPAAVHGEGFSSFSWFMLPVDSSFLGVAHSHPSGNATPSEQDLLHLAGRIMVILGYPYGDSSSLRVYDSRGRELPFEVE
;
A
#
# COMPACT_ATOMS: atom_id res chain seq x y z
N TYR A 1 9.65 -5.09 10.64
CA TYR A 1 9.96 -6.53 10.70
C TYR A 1 10.06 -6.97 12.16
N PRO A 2 9.47 -8.11 12.60
CA PRO A 2 8.80 -9.14 11.82
C PRO A 2 7.30 -8.89 11.55
N ARG A 3 6.74 -7.78 12.06
CA ARG A 3 5.34 -7.41 11.87
C ARG A 3 5.11 -6.66 10.55
N GLU A 4 3.87 -6.69 10.06
CA GLU A 4 3.46 -5.95 8.87
C GLU A 4 3.32 -4.44 9.17
N GLY A 5 4.00 -3.63 8.36
CA GLY A 5 3.82 -2.18 8.32
C GLY A 5 2.65 -1.80 7.43
N ILE A 6 2.02 -0.65 7.70
CA ILE A 6 1.00 -0.04 6.83
C ILE A 6 1.22 1.47 6.73
N LEU A 7 1.06 2.01 5.54
CA LEU A 7 1.23 3.40 5.18
C LEU A 7 0.11 3.84 4.23
N LEU A 8 -0.21 5.13 4.26
CA LEU A 8 -1.03 5.81 3.26
C LEU A 8 -0.15 6.42 2.19
N LEU A 9 -0.49 6.19 0.94
CA LEU A 9 0.18 6.77 -0.22
C LEU A 9 -0.44 8.13 -0.53
N ARG A 10 0.39 9.17 -0.63
CA ARG A 10 -0.05 10.53 -1.03
C ARG A 10 0.55 10.94 -2.36
N GLY A 11 -0.22 11.67 -3.13
CA GLY A 11 0.23 12.20 -4.40
C GLY A 11 -0.90 12.71 -5.27
N LYS A 12 -0.75 12.58 -6.58
CA LYS A 12 -1.70 13.05 -7.58
C LYS A 12 -1.96 11.96 -8.61
N ALA A 13 -3.20 11.84 -9.05
CA ALA A 13 -3.57 10.92 -10.13
C ALA A 13 -4.28 11.68 -11.26
N LYS A 14 -3.74 11.62 -12.47
CA LYS A 14 -4.27 12.32 -13.64
C LYS A 14 -4.01 11.49 -14.91
N LYS A 15 -4.99 11.43 -15.81
CA LYS A 15 -4.87 10.74 -17.12
C LYS A 15 -4.37 9.28 -17.02
N GLY A 16 -4.83 8.54 -16.02
CA GLY A 16 -4.46 7.13 -15.84
C GLY A 16 -3.10 6.89 -15.17
N VAL A 17 -2.35 7.94 -14.84
CA VAL A 17 -1.07 7.85 -14.12
C VAL A 17 -1.25 8.34 -12.69
N ALA A 18 -0.73 7.57 -11.73
CA ALA A 18 -0.66 7.94 -10.32
C ALA A 18 0.80 8.22 -9.95
N VAL A 19 1.08 9.46 -9.54
CA VAL A 19 2.40 9.88 -9.06
C VAL A 19 2.36 9.95 -7.54
N VAL A 20 3.06 9.03 -6.89
CA VAL A 20 3.22 9.00 -5.43
C VAL A 20 4.35 9.93 -5.06
N SER A 21 4.07 10.95 -4.25
CA SER A 21 5.06 11.97 -3.83
C SER A 21 5.39 11.90 -2.34
N GLY A 22 4.75 10.99 -1.59
CA GLY A 22 5.01 10.82 -0.18
C GLY A 22 4.14 9.75 0.47
N VAL A 23 4.44 9.47 1.74
CA VAL A 23 3.74 8.49 2.56
C VAL A 23 3.42 9.05 3.94
N VAL A 24 2.37 8.55 4.57
CA VAL A 24 1.95 8.92 5.93
C VAL A 24 1.59 7.68 6.72
N ILE A 25 1.94 7.62 8.01
CA ILE A 25 1.46 6.56 8.89
C ILE A 25 -0.01 6.85 9.25
N PRO A 26 -0.96 5.93 8.97
CA PRO A 26 -2.35 6.17 9.30
C PRO A 26 -2.57 6.33 10.82
N PRO A 27 -3.55 7.13 11.26
CA PRO A 27 -3.92 7.24 12.67
C PRO A 27 -4.26 5.88 13.26
N ALA A 28 -3.76 5.61 14.47
CA ALA A 28 -3.99 4.36 15.19
C ALA A 28 -3.65 3.10 14.37
N ALA A 29 -2.60 3.15 13.55
CA ALA A 29 -2.10 2.00 12.81
C ALA A 29 -1.76 0.84 13.74
N VAL A 30 -2.27 -0.35 13.43
CA VAL A 30 -1.93 -1.61 14.11
C VAL A 30 -0.97 -2.39 13.23
N HIS A 31 0.13 -2.82 13.83
CA HIS A 31 1.18 -3.62 13.19
C HIS A 31 1.22 -5.00 13.85
N GLY A 32 0.67 -6.01 13.19
CA GLY A 32 0.53 -7.37 13.68
C GLY A 32 1.43 -8.37 12.96
N GLU A 33 1.39 -9.61 13.42
CA GLU A 33 2.02 -10.74 12.72
C GLU A 33 1.07 -11.24 11.63
N GLY A 34 1.43 -11.02 10.37
CA GLY A 34 0.60 -11.39 9.21
C GLY A 34 -0.62 -10.51 8.97
N PHE A 35 -0.71 -9.34 9.62
CA PHE A 35 -1.72 -8.34 9.30
C PHE A 35 -1.29 -6.93 9.71
N SER A 36 -1.89 -5.94 9.08
CA SER A 36 -1.87 -4.55 9.51
C SER A 36 -3.23 -3.90 9.24
N SER A 37 -3.59 -2.90 10.04
CA SER A 37 -4.91 -2.27 9.91
C SER A 37 -4.97 -0.86 10.46
N PHE A 38 -5.97 -0.11 10.01
CA PHE A 38 -6.37 1.18 10.55
C PHE A 38 -7.84 1.46 10.19
N SER A 39 -8.43 2.52 10.76
CA SER A 39 -9.79 2.95 10.43
C SER A 39 -9.79 4.09 9.42
N TRP A 40 -10.41 3.87 8.24
CA TRP A 40 -10.61 4.91 7.23
C TRP A 40 -11.43 6.10 7.75
N PHE A 41 -12.31 5.88 8.72
CA PHE A 41 -13.14 6.94 9.32
C PHE A 41 -12.34 7.96 10.14
N MET A 42 -11.08 7.66 10.48
CA MET A 42 -10.20 8.60 11.18
C MET A 42 -9.46 9.54 10.23
N LEU A 43 -9.55 9.32 8.91
CA LEU A 43 -8.87 10.17 7.93
C LEU A 43 -9.72 11.39 7.57
N PRO A 44 -9.12 12.59 7.51
CA PRO A 44 -9.80 13.73 6.92
C PRO A 44 -10.07 13.49 5.44
N VAL A 45 -11.09 14.16 4.91
CA VAL A 45 -11.34 14.16 3.46
C VAL A 45 -10.17 14.84 2.76
N ASP A 46 -9.36 14.06 2.06
CA ASP A 46 -8.17 14.53 1.33
C ASP A 46 -8.05 13.77 0.00
N SER A 47 -8.10 14.50 -1.11
CA SER A 47 -8.03 13.95 -2.46
C SER A 47 -6.62 13.54 -2.89
N SER A 48 -5.60 13.85 -2.08
CA SER A 48 -4.22 13.42 -2.31
C SER A 48 -3.96 11.98 -1.91
N PHE A 49 -4.86 11.32 -1.16
CA PHE A 49 -4.70 9.90 -0.84
C PHE A 49 -4.93 9.03 -2.08
N LEU A 50 -3.89 8.29 -2.46
CA LEU A 50 -3.88 7.40 -3.62
C LEU A 50 -4.17 5.95 -3.23
N GLY A 51 -3.96 5.57 -1.97
CA GLY A 51 -4.27 4.25 -1.45
C GLY A 51 -3.32 3.84 -0.34
N VAL A 52 -3.02 2.55 -0.23
CA VAL A 52 -2.26 1.97 0.89
C VAL A 52 -1.00 1.28 0.42
N ALA A 53 0.01 1.27 1.28
CA ALA A 53 1.17 0.41 1.15
C ALA A 53 1.32 -0.42 2.42
N HIS A 54 1.59 -1.71 2.29
CA HIS A 54 1.90 -2.57 3.43
C HIS A 54 3.02 -3.55 3.11
N SER A 55 3.61 -4.13 4.15
CA SER A 55 4.73 -5.06 3.99
C SER A 55 4.30 -6.49 4.27
N HIS A 56 4.79 -7.44 3.47
CA HIS A 56 4.73 -8.87 3.76
C HIS A 56 6.11 -9.37 4.23
N PRO A 57 6.28 -9.64 5.55
CA PRO A 57 7.51 -10.19 6.12
C PRO A 57 7.91 -11.56 5.54
N SER A 58 6.95 -12.27 4.92
CA SER A 58 7.19 -13.53 4.21
C SER A 58 8.00 -13.40 2.93
N GLY A 59 8.10 -12.18 2.37
CA GLY A 59 8.74 -11.93 1.08
C GLY A 59 7.82 -12.08 -0.13
N ASN A 60 6.65 -12.70 0.03
CA ASN A 60 5.68 -12.81 -1.05
C ASN A 60 4.90 -11.49 -1.20
N ALA A 61 5.21 -10.69 -2.21
CA ALA A 61 4.52 -9.42 -2.48
C ALA A 61 3.17 -9.59 -3.22
N THR A 62 2.65 -10.81 -3.34
CA THR A 62 1.30 -11.08 -3.89
C THR A 62 0.24 -10.77 -2.83
N PRO A 63 -0.87 -10.08 -3.18
CA PRO A 63 -1.96 -9.82 -2.25
C PRO A 63 -2.62 -11.12 -1.78
N SER A 64 -2.91 -11.17 -0.49
CA SER A 64 -3.78 -12.18 0.10
C SER A 64 -5.25 -11.92 -0.25
N GLU A 65 -6.14 -12.88 0.03
CA GLU A 65 -7.58 -12.66 -0.08
C GLU A 65 -8.05 -11.51 0.82
N GLN A 66 -7.44 -11.38 1.99
CA GLN A 66 -7.75 -10.31 2.95
C GLN A 66 -7.36 -8.94 2.40
N ASP A 67 -6.21 -8.83 1.72
CA ASP A 67 -5.77 -7.59 1.07
C ASP A 67 -6.75 -7.16 -0.02
N LEU A 68 -7.22 -8.12 -0.84
CA LEU A 68 -8.20 -7.86 -1.89
C LEU A 68 -9.56 -7.43 -1.33
N LEU A 69 -10.00 -8.03 -0.22
CA LEU A 69 -11.23 -7.68 0.48
C LEU A 69 -11.19 -6.27 1.10
N HIS A 70 -10.01 -5.85 1.57
CA HIS A 70 -9.82 -4.56 2.27
C HIS A 70 -9.14 -3.50 1.40
N LEU A 71 -9.06 -3.75 0.09
CA LEU A 71 -8.44 -2.84 -0.85
C LEU A 71 -9.22 -1.52 -0.87
N ALA A 72 -8.54 -0.44 -0.50
CA ALA A 72 -9.10 0.90 -0.54
C ALA A 72 -8.11 1.91 -1.13
N GLY A 73 -8.64 2.83 -1.93
CA GLY A 73 -7.88 3.75 -2.76
C GLY A 73 -7.78 3.32 -4.22
N ARG A 74 -6.93 4.01 -4.97
CA ARG A 74 -6.68 3.79 -6.41
C ARG A 74 -5.63 2.72 -6.64
N ILE A 75 -4.64 2.65 -5.76
CA ILE A 75 -3.52 1.71 -5.84
C ILE A 75 -3.25 1.07 -4.47
N MET A 76 -2.73 -0.14 -4.49
CA MET A 76 -2.20 -0.85 -3.33
C MET A 76 -0.75 -1.25 -3.63
N VAL A 77 0.14 -1.02 -2.68
CA VAL A 77 1.56 -1.36 -2.83
C VAL A 77 1.93 -2.40 -1.78
N ILE A 78 2.56 -3.48 -2.19
CA ILE A 78 3.01 -4.54 -1.29
C ILE A 78 4.52 -4.65 -1.38
N LEU A 79 5.20 -4.56 -0.23
CA LEU A 79 6.64 -4.75 -0.11
C LEU A 79 6.95 -6.10 0.54
N GLY A 80 7.59 -6.99 -0.19
CA GLY A 80 8.11 -8.26 0.33
C GLY A 80 9.48 -8.08 0.99
N TYR A 81 9.73 -8.79 2.10
CA TYR A 81 11.09 -9.02 2.58
C TYR A 81 11.98 -9.61 1.45
N PRO A 82 13.24 -9.18 1.25
CA PRO A 82 14.11 -8.43 2.17
C PRO A 82 14.07 -6.90 2.03
N TYR A 83 13.12 -6.31 1.30
CA TYR A 83 13.01 -4.86 1.11
C TYR A 83 14.23 -4.19 0.47
N GLY A 84 15.03 -4.94 -0.29
CA GLY A 84 16.35 -4.51 -0.73
C GLY A 84 16.34 -3.55 -1.93
N ASP A 85 15.39 -3.73 -2.85
CA ASP A 85 15.26 -2.93 -4.06
C ASP A 85 13.82 -2.97 -4.60
N SER A 86 13.60 -2.36 -5.77
CA SER A 86 12.29 -2.32 -6.44
C SER A 86 11.73 -3.69 -6.83
N SER A 87 12.56 -4.74 -6.94
CA SER A 87 12.08 -6.11 -7.21
C SER A 87 11.28 -6.69 -6.03
N SER A 88 11.48 -6.14 -4.83
CA SER A 88 10.72 -6.49 -3.63
C SER A 88 9.35 -5.80 -3.56
N LEU A 89 9.04 -4.92 -4.52
CA LEU A 89 7.83 -4.09 -4.51
C LEU A 89 6.91 -4.50 -5.67
N ARG A 90 5.63 -4.64 -5.37
CA ARG A 90 4.56 -4.86 -6.35
C ARG A 90 3.48 -3.80 -6.17
N VAL A 91 2.89 -3.36 -7.27
CA VAL A 91 1.80 -2.38 -7.28
C VAL A 91 0.58 -3.00 -7.91
N TYR A 92 -0.59 -2.77 -7.31
CA TYR A 92 -1.86 -3.30 -7.74
C TYR A 92 -2.88 -2.17 -7.90
N ASP A 93 -3.76 -2.29 -8.88
CA ASP A 93 -4.91 -1.41 -9.03
C ASP A 93 -6.03 -1.75 -8.04
N SER A 94 -7.12 -0.98 -8.07
CA SER A 94 -8.28 -1.20 -7.20
C SER A 94 -9.06 -2.50 -7.44
N ARG A 95 -8.61 -3.35 -8.36
CA ARG A 95 -9.17 -4.67 -8.68
C ARG A 95 -8.16 -5.78 -8.41
N GLY A 96 -7.03 -5.49 -7.77
CA GLY A 96 -5.97 -6.46 -7.51
C GLY A 96 -5.16 -6.85 -8.75
N ARG A 97 -5.26 -6.10 -9.85
CA ARG A 97 -4.46 -6.35 -11.05
C ARG A 97 -3.12 -5.65 -10.91
N GLU A 98 -2.03 -6.35 -11.20
CA GLU A 98 -0.68 -5.78 -11.13
C GLU A 98 -0.52 -4.63 -12.13
N LEU A 99 0.12 -3.55 -11.68
CA LEU A 99 0.42 -2.35 -12.44
C LEU A 99 1.93 -2.22 -12.62
N PRO A 100 2.41 -1.79 -13.82
CA PRO A 100 3.79 -1.36 -13.97
C PRO A 100 4.01 -0.06 -13.18
N PHE A 101 5.22 0.11 -12.67
CA PHE A 101 5.65 1.33 -11.99
C PHE A 101 7.13 1.61 -12.31
N GLU A 102 7.53 2.84 -12.08
CA GLU A 102 8.92 3.29 -12.12
C GLU A 102 9.22 4.13 -10.89
N VAL A 103 10.49 4.19 -10.50
CA VAL A 103 10.98 5.02 -9.40
C VAL A 103 11.96 6.01 -10.01
N GLU A 104 11.67 7.29 -9.82
CA GLU A 104 12.54 8.41 -10.22
C GLU A 104 13.46 8.85 -9.08
#